data_AF-A0A2M4CXZ7-F1
#
_entry.id   AF-A0A2M4CXZ7-F1
#
_cell.length_a   1.000
_cell.length_b   1.000
_cell.length_c   1.000
_cell.angle_alpha   90.00
_cell.angle_beta   90.00
_cell.angle_gamma   90.00
#
_symmetry.space_group_name_H-M   'P 1'
#
loop_
_entity.id
_entity.type
_entity.pdbx_description
1 polymer ?
#
loop_
_entity_poly.entity_id
_entity_poly.type
_entity_poly.pdbx_seq_one_letter_code
_entity_poly.pdbx_strand_id
1 'polypeptide(L)'
;AKSLRMPNGADPVVRGFRQTLDNLPIGILTIGSFLHPNYTKSPKFPFVLPVRQTILAREETLGDRLRSYAAEYPAFAEVLLKKADFHDRKRGIIASEEYFGKLLSALDEFLSDVERYLEASEREWLCGMEGITIVDIGLATLLNRLYVLGLEDRFWSDGRRPRLEQYYARACQRSSFQCVLPSKVSILRTVWVNTPPMYKAGLAAVSSVLLSSTLLKR
;
A
#
# COMPACT_ATOMS: atom_id res chain seq x y z
N ALA A 1 -28.67 -6.81 -8.27
CA ALA A 1 -27.24 -6.48 -8.12
C ALA A 1 -26.42 -7.67 -8.60
N LYS A 2 -25.44 -7.48 -9.51
CA LYS A 2 -24.54 -8.58 -9.92
C LYS A 2 -23.73 -9.03 -8.69
N SER A 3 -23.65 -10.34 -8.48
CA SER A 3 -22.95 -10.93 -7.33
C SER A 3 -21.45 -10.69 -7.44
N LEU A 4 -20.82 -10.16 -6.38
CA LEU A 4 -19.36 -10.06 -6.27
C LEU A 4 -18.69 -11.39 -5.90
N ARG A 5 -19.49 -12.44 -5.64
CA ARG A 5 -18.96 -13.76 -5.28
C ARG A 5 -18.27 -14.38 -6.48
N MET A 6 -17.21 -15.13 -6.20
CA MET A 6 -16.67 -16.04 -7.21
C MET A 6 -17.73 -17.11 -7.53
N PRO A 7 -17.89 -17.50 -8.80
CA PRO A 7 -18.83 -18.54 -9.19
C PRO A 7 -18.40 -19.89 -8.60
N ASN A 8 -19.36 -20.76 -8.27
CA ASN A 8 -19.07 -22.08 -7.69
C ASN A 8 -18.17 -22.93 -8.60
N GLY A 9 -18.30 -22.76 -9.92
CA GLY A 9 -17.45 -23.39 -10.95
C GLY A 9 -16.23 -22.54 -11.36
N ALA A 10 -15.77 -21.59 -10.53
CA ALA A 10 -14.59 -20.80 -10.84
C ALA A 10 -13.38 -21.70 -11.15
N ASP A 11 -12.51 -21.22 -12.02
CA ASP A 11 -11.25 -21.87 -12.35
C ASP A 11 -10.44 -22.14 -11.06
N PRO A 12 -9.92 -23.37 -10.84
CA PRO A 12 -9.04 -23.68 -9.71
C PRO A 12 -7.87 -22.72 -9.55
N VAL A 13 -7.29 -22.25 -10.66
CA VAL A 13 -6.17 -21.30 -10.67
C VAL A 13 -6.60 -19.97 -10.05
N VAL A 14 -7.78 -19.47 -10.45
CA VAL A 14 -8.34 -18.20 -9.94
C VAL A 14 -8.72 -18.31 -8.46
N ARG A 15 -9.16 -19.49 -8.00
CA ARG A 15 -9.33 -19.76 -6.55
C ARG A 15 -8.00 -19.73 -5.81
N GLY A 16 -6.94 -20.29 -6.40
CA GLY A 16 -5.58 -20.20 -5.86
C GLY A 16 -5.12 -18.76 -5.71
N PHE A 17 -5.35 -17.91 -6.72
CA PHE A 17 -5.04 -16.49 -6.63
C PHE A 17 -5.77 -15.79 -5.49
N ARG A 18 -7.05 -16.12 -5.28
CA ARG A 18 -7.81 -15.57 -4.16
C ARG A 18 -7.19 -15.94 -2.81
N GLN A 19 -6.81 -17.20 -2.63
CA GLN A 19 -6.17 -17.67 -1.40
C GLN A 19 -4.82 -16.99 -1.17
N THR A 20 -4.02 -16.79 -2.22
CA THR A 20 -2.76 -16.04 -2.11
C THR A 20 -3.02 -14.61 -1.66
N LEU A 21 -3.95 -13.91 -2.31
CA LEU A 21 -4.31 -12.52 -1.99
C LEU A 21 -4.77 -12.35 -0.53
N ASP A 22 -5.59 -13.27 -0.01
CA ASP A 22 -6.10 -13.23 1.37
C ASP A 22 -4.99 -13.39 2.42
N ASN A 23 -3.90 -14.09 2.08
CA ASN A 23 -2.80 -14.39 3.00
C ASN A 23 -1.62 -13.42 2.89
N LEU A 24 -1.70 -12.39 2.05
CA LEU A 24 -0.59 -11.46 1.86
C LEU A 24 -0.31 -10.64 3.13
N PRO A 25 0.96 -10.54 3.56
CA PRO A 25 1.34 -9.74 4.71
C PRO A 25 1.43 -8.24 4.34
N ILE A 26 0.30 -7.62 3.98
CA ILE A 26 0.22 -6.22 3.49
C ILE A 26 0.88 -5.21 4.43
N GLY A 27 0.79 -5.45 5.75
CA GLY A 27 1.44 -4.60 6.75
C GLY A 27 2.98 -4.68 6.68
N ILE A 28 3.54 -5.85 6.41
CA ILE A 28 4.99 -6.03 6.21
C ILE A 28 5.40 -5.41 4.88
N LEU A 29 4.61 -5.62 3.82
CA LEU A 29 4.85 -5.00 2.52
C LEU A 29 4.92 -3.47 2.61
N THR A 30 3.96 -2.86 3.32
CA THR A 30 3.87 -1.40 3.47
C THR A 30 5.04 -0.85 4.27
N ILE A 31 5.27 -1.32 5.50
CA ILE A 31 6.33 -0.77 6.36
C ILE A 31 7.72 -1.17 5.86
N GLY A 32 7.88 -2.39 5.32
CA GLY A 32 9.13 -2.84 4.71
C GLY A 32 9.55 -1.95 3.55
N SER A 33 8.61 -1.48 2.72
CA SER A 33 8.92 -0.53 1.64
C SER A 33 9.39 0.85 2.14
N PHE A 34 9.11 1.20 3.39
CA PHE A 34 9.57 2.44 4.00
C PHE A 34 10.96 2.27 4.62
N LEU A 35 11.24 1.11 5.22
CA LEU A 35 12.54 0.78 5.82
C LEU A 35 13.61 0.43 4.77
N HIS A 36 13.21 -0.13 3.64
CA HIS A 36 14.11 -0.60 2.58
C HIS A 36 13.90 0.20 1.28
N PRO A 37 14.19 1.52 1.29
CA PRO A 37 13.85 2.42 0.19
C PRO A 37 14.55 2.09 -1.12
N ASN A 38 15.66 1.34 -1.09
CA ASN A 38 16.38 0.87 -2.28
C ASN A 38 15.49 0.05 -3.24
N TYR A 39 14.40 -0.53 -2.73
CA TYR A 39 13.43 -1.26 -3.55
C TYR A 39 12.32 -0.39 -4.15
N THR A 40 12.20 0.88 -3.74
CA THR A 40 11.13 1.78 -4.17
C THR A 40 11.69 2.95 -4.96
N LYS A 41 11.12 3.24 -6.13
CA LYS A 41 11.61 4.34 -6.99
C LYS A 41 10.80 5.63 -6.83
N SER A 42 9.47 5.53 -6.99
CA SER A 42 8.59 6.70 -7.10
C SER A 42 7.34 6.55 -6.22
N PRO A 43 7.49 6.78 -4.90
CA PRO A 43 6.37 6.66 -3.98
C PRO A 43 5.37 7.78 -4.20
N LYS A 44 4.07 7.45 -4.15
CA LYS A 44 2.98 8.38 -4.47
C LYS A 44 2.21 8.74 -3.22
N PHE A 45 1.32 9.71 -3.34
CA PHE A 45 0.46 10.10 -2.25
C PHE A 45 -0.39 8.91 -1.74
N PRO A 46 -0.59 8.79 -0.42
CA PRO A 46 -0.10 9.69 0.64
C PRO A 46 1.33 9.37 1.13
N PHE A 47 2.00 8.32 0.63
CA PHE A 47 3.28 7.81 1.15
C PHE A 47 4.51 8.55 0.63
N VAL A 48 4.43 9.87 0.50
CA VAL A 48 5.61 10.72 0.26
C VAL A 48 6.53 10.70 1.49
N LEU A 49 7.81 11.04 1.32
CA LEU A 49 8.86 10.86 2.34
C LEU A 49 8.48 11.39 3.75
N PRO A 50 7.95 12.62 3.94
CA PRO A 50 7.60 13.11 5.28
C PRO A 50 6.54 12.26 5.99
N VAL A 51 5.56 11.75 5.24
CA VAL A 51 4.52 10.87 5.78
C VAL A 51 5.11 9.51 6.16
N ARG A 52 6.02 8.96 5.36
CA ARG A 52 6.73 7.71 5.67
C ARG A 52 7.50 7.83 6.99
N GLN A 53 8.27 8.90 7.16
CA GLN A 53 9.04 9.15 8.39
C GLN A 53 8.14 9.23 9.63
N THR A 54 7.02 9.94 9.55
CA THR A 54 6.06 10.00 10.67
C THR A 54 5.41 8.66 10.96
N ILE A 55 5.11 7.85 9.93
CA ILE A 55 4.60 6.49 10.14
C ILE A 55 5.65 5.62 10.82
N LEU A 56 6.91 5.66 10.35
CA LEU A 56 8.02 4.90 10.93
C LEU A 56 8.27 5.27 12.40
N ALA A 57 8.30 6.56 12.73
CA ALA A 57 8.48 7.02 14.11
C ALA A 57 7.33 6.57 15.04
N ARG A 58 6.10 6.51 14.52
CA ARG A 58 4.95 5.99 15.27
C ARG A 58 4.98 4.48 15.44
N GLU A 59 5.40 3.76 14.41
CA GLU A 59 5.61 2.32 14.48
C GLU A 59 6.70 1.97 15.47
N GLU A 60 7.79 2.73 15.52
CA GLU A 60 8.91 2.50 16.45
C GLU A 60 8.49 2.53 17.93
N THR A 61 7.54 3.40 18.29
CA THR A 61 7.10 3.60 19.69
C THR A 61 5.79 2.88 20.02
N LEU A 62 5.22 2.09 19.10
CA LEU A 62 3.91 1.50 19.28
C LEU A 62 3.87 0.46 20.41
N GLY A 63 4.88 -0.40 20.51
CA GLY A 63 5.00 -1.40 21.59
C GLY A 63 4.97 -0.75 22.97
N ASP A 64 5.81 0.27 23.19
CA ASP A 64 5.87 1.01 24.46
C ASP A 64 4.54 1.68 24.80
N ARG A 65 3.91 2.35 23.81
CA ARG A 65 2.61 2.99 24.01
C ARG A 65 1.52 1.99 24.38
N LEU A 66 1.52 0.80 23.78
CA LEU A 66 0.57 -0.26 24.13
C LEU A 66 0.79 -0.75 25.56
N ARG A 67 2.06 -0.88 26.01
CA ARG A 67 2.39 -1.20 27.40
C ARG A 67 1.95 -0.09 28.37
N SER A 68 2.12 1.18 27.99
CA SER A 68 1.61 2.31 28.78
C SER A 68 0.09 2.30 28.90
N TYR A 69 -0.64 2.06 27.81
CA TYR A 69 -2.11 1.95 27.85
C TYR A 69 -2.56 0.73 28.66
N ALA A 70 -1.82 -0.37 28.66
CA ALA A 70 -2.13 -1.53 29.50
C ALA A 70 -2.06 -1.19 30.99
N ALA A 71 -1.12 -0.34 31.40
CA ALA A 71 -1.00 0.14 32.78
C ALA A 71 -2.12 1.13 33.15
N GLU A 72 -2.50 2.02 32.23
CA GLU A 72 -3.55 3.04 32.44
C GLU A 72 -4.97 2.43 32.43
N TYR A 73 -5.19 1.38 31.63
CA TYR A 73 -6.49 0.72 31.48
C TYR A 73 -6.41 -0.78 31.80
N PRO A 74 -6.36 -1.19 33.09
CA PRO A 74 -6.13 -2.58 33.49
C PRO A 74 -7.14 -3.59 32.92
N ALA A 75 -8.39 -3.17 32.69
CA ALA A 75 -9.43 -4.01 32.09
C ALA A 75 -9.08 -4.51 30.68
N PHE A 76 -8.18 -3.82 29.97
CA PHE A 76 -7.71 -4.19 28.63
C PHE A 76 -6.24 -4.61 28.61
N ALA A 77 -5.60 -4.74 29.77
CA ALA A 77 -4.16 -4.95 29.85
C ALA A 77 -3.70 -6.20 29.08
N GLU A 78 -4.40 -7.33 29.24
CA GLU A 78 -4.02 -8.58 28.58
C GLU A 78 -3.99 -8.45 27.05
N VAL A 79 -5.05 -7.88 26.44
CA VAL A 79 -5.13 -7.73 24.98
C VAL A 79 -4.12 -6.70 24.46
N LEU A 80 -3.87 -5.62 25.22
CA LEU A 80 -2.91 -4.60 24.86
C LEU A 80 -1.47 -5.12 24.92
N LEU A 81 -1.12 -5.88 25.96
CA LEU A 81 0.20 -6.52 26.09
C LEU A 81 0.42 -7.57 25.00
N LYS A 82 -0.57 -8.42 24.70
CA LYS A 82 -0.50 -9.35 23.56
C LYS A 82 -0.26 -8.63 22.24
N LYS A 83 -0.90 -7.48 22.04
CA LYS A 83 -0.71 -6.65 20.83
C LYS A 83 0.67 -6.02 20.77
N ALA A 84 1.23 -5.60 21.92
CA ALA A 84 2.60 -5.10 22.03
C ALA A 84 3.62 -6.19 21.66
N ASP A 85 3.50 -7.38 22.26
CA ASP A 85 4.41 -8.49 21.97
C ASP A 85 4.32 -8.95 20.50
N PHE A 86 3.11 -8.95 19.92
CA PHE A 86 2.93 -9.22 18.49
C PHE A 86 3.62 -8.16 17.63
N HIS A 87 3.50 -6.88 17.99
CA HIS A 87 4.16 -5.78 17.30
C HIS A 87 5.70 -5.90 17.35
N ASP A 88 6.25 -6.17 18.53
CA ASP A 88 7.70 -6.33 18.73
C ASP A 88 8.27 -7.47 17.85
N ARG A 89 7.60 -8.63 17.84
CA ARG A 89 7.97 -9.77 16.98
C ARG A 89 7.90 -9.41 15.49
N LYS A 90 6.82 -8.75 15.08
CA LYS A 90 6.61 -8.32 13.68
C LYS A 90 7.68 -7.32 13.25
N ARG A 91 8.10 -6.40 14.13
CA ARG A 91 9.15 -5.39 13.84
C ARG A 91 10.47 -6.06 13.44
N GLY A 92 10.87 -7.11 14.15
CA GLY A 92 12.08 -7.88 13.80
C GLY A 92 12.04 -8.45 12.37
N ILE A 93 10.88 -8.96 11.95
CA ILE A 93 10.67 -9.48 10.59
C ILE A 93 10.73 -8.35 9.56
N ILE A 94 10.04 -7.22 9.80
CA ILE A 94 10.01 -6.09 8.85
C ILE A 94 11.40 -5.45 8.69
N ALA A 95 12.18 -5.39 9.77
CA ALA A 95 13.54 -4.82 9.76
C ALA A 95 14.54 -5.66 8.95
N SER A 96 14.25 -6.94 8.67
CA SER A 96 15.11 -7.79 7.84
C SER A 96 14.95 -7.45 6.35
N GLU A 97 16.00 -6.89 5.75
CA GLU A 97 16.05 -6.63 4.31
C GLU A 97 15.95 -7.92 3.49
N GLU A 98 16.62 -8.99 3.94
CA GLU A 98 16.57 -10.31 3.31
C GLU A 98 15.13 -10.86 3.26
N TYR A 99 14.42 -10.79 4.39
CA TYR A 99 13.02 -11.23 4.44
C TYR A 99 12.13 -10.40 3.52
N PHE A 100 12.32 -9.08 3.52
CA PHE A 100 11.58 -8.20 2.63
C PHE A 100 11.87 -8.51 1.15
N GLY A 101 13.13 -8.77 0.80
CA GLY A 101 13.53 -9.22 -0.53
C GLY A 101 12.82 -10.51 -0.96
N LYS A 102 12.78 -11.52 -0.09
CA LYS A 102 12.05 -12.78 -0.34
C LYS A 102 10.55 -12.56 -0.55
N LEU A 103 9.93 -11.68 0.24
CA LEU A 103 8.53 -11.30 0.05
C LEU A 103 8.29 -10.66 -1.31
N LEU A 104 9.18 -9.76 -1.75
CA LEU A 104 9.07 -9.14 -3.06
C LEU A 104 9.26 -10.14 -4.21
N SER A 105 10.15 -11.12 -4.06
CA SER A 105 10.31 -12.20 -5.05
C SER A 105 9.07 -13.09 -5.14
N ALA A 106 8.50 -13.50 -4.01
CA ALA A 106 7.27 -14.28 -3.98
C ALA A 106 6.08 -13.52 -4.61
N LEU A 107 6.01 -12.20 -4.38
CA LEU A 107 5.03 -11.35 -5.06
C LEU A 107 5.27 -11.27 -6.58
N ASP A 108 6.52 -11.24 -7.01
CA ASP A 108 6.88 -11.20 -8.43
C ASP A 108 6.47 -12.49 -9.15
N GLU A 109 6.71 -13.65 -8.52
CA GLU A 109 6.25 -14.96 -9.01
C GLU A 109 4.72 -15.00 -9.11
N PHE A 110 4.01 -14.61 -8.03
CA PHE A 110 2.56 -14.56 -8.03
C PHE A 110 2.00 -13.67 -9.15
N LEU A 111 2.56 -12.47 -9.34
CA LEU A 111 2.09 -11.57 -10.41
C LEU A 111 2.48 -12.07 -11.81
N SER A 112 3.54 -12.86 -11.93
CA SER A 112 3.87 -13.57 -13.17
C SER A 112 2.84 -14.65 -13.49
N ASP A 113 2.35 -15.38 -12.49
CA ASP A 113 1.29 -16.37 -12.68
C ASP A 113 -0.01 -15.72 -13.12
N VAL A 114 -0.36 -14.58 -12.52
CA VAL A 114 -1.52 -13.79 -12.91
C VAL A 114 -1.38 -13.27 -14.34
N GLU A 115 -0.22 -12.73 -14.72
CA GLU A 115 0.05 -12.27 -16.10
C GLU A 115 -0.17 -13.39 -17.11
N ARG A 116 0.50 -14.55 -16.90
CA ARG A 116 0.35 -15.72 -17.78
C ARG A 116 -1.09 -16.18 -17.90
N TYR A 117 -1.84 -16.14 -16.79
CA TYR A 117 -3.26 -16.49 -16.80
C TYR A 117 -4.09 -15.50 -17.64
N LEU A 118 -3.85 -14.21 -17.49
CA LEU A 118 -4.54 -13.17 -18.27
C LEU A 118 -4.20 -13.24 -19.77
N GLU A 119 -2.95 -13.57 -20.11
CA GLU A 119 -2.53 -13.81 -21.49
C GLU A 119 -3.22 -15.02 -22.10
N ALA A 120 -3.18 -16.17 -21.42
CA ALA A 120 -3.72 -17.43 -21.94
C ALA A 120 -5.25 -17.45 -22.03
N SER A 121 -5.93 -16.76 -21.11
CA SER A 121 -7.40 -16.73 -21.10
C SER A 121 -7.99 -15.66 -22.01
N GLU A 122 -7.19 -14.68 -22.41
CA GLU A 122 -7.62 -13.45 -23.11
C GLU A 122 -8.77 -12.70 -22.42
N ARG A 123 -8.97 -12.94 -21.11
CA ARG A 123 -10.06 -12.36 -20.34
C ARG A 123 -9.72 -10.96 -19.85
N GLU A 124 -10.76 -10.14 -19.73
CA GLU A 124 -10.65 -8.81 -19.13
C GLU A 124 -10.52 -8.85 -17.61
N TRP A 125 -11.21 -9.79 -16.96
CA TRP A 125 -11.25 -10.00 -15.51
C TRP A 125 -10.94 -11.47 -15.21
N LEU A 126 -10.43 -11.78 -14.02
CA LEU A 126 -9.91 -13.12 -13.70
C LEU A 126 -10.99 -14.21 -13.83
N CYS A 127 -12.23 -13.92 -13.44
CA CYS A 127 -13.33 -14.86 -13.59
C CYS A 127 -13.99 -14.84 -14.98
N GLY A 128 -13.59 -13.94 -15.91
CA GLY A 128 -14.10 -13.90 -17.28
C GLY A 128 -15.59 -13.60 -17.46
N MET A 129 -16.28 -13.14 -16.41
CA MET A 129 -17.72 -12.86 -16.45
C MET A 129 -18.00 -11.40 -16.86
N GLU A 130 -19.27 -11.06 -17.06
CA GLU A 130 -19.75 -9.69 -17.36
C GLU A 130 -19.46 -8.63 -16.24
N GLY A 131 -18.55 -8.91 -15.30
CA GLY A 131 -18.21 -8.02 -14.20
C GLY A 131 -17.10 -8.55 -13.30
N ILE A 132 -16.63 -7.66 -12.43
CA ILE A 132 -15.64 -7.96 -11.40
C ILE A 132 -16.22 -8.86 -10.31
N THR A 133 -15.34 -9.64 -9.71
CA THR A 133 -15.62 -10.43 -8.51
C THR A 133 -14.67 -10.03 -7.38
N ILE A 134 -14.81 -10.66 -6.24
CA ILE A 134 -14.00 -10.39 -5.06
C ILE A 134 -12.49 -10.67 -5.27
N VAL A 135 -12.11 -11.60 -6.16
CA VAL A 135 -10.70 -11.81 -6.49
C VAL A 135 -10.14 -10.62 -7.29
N ASP A 136 -10.95 -10.04 -8.17
CA ASP A 136 -10.57 -8.85 -8.94
C ASP A 136 -10.42 -7.62 -8.04
N ILE A 137 -11.32 -7.48 -7.05
CA ILE A 137 -11.22 -6.44 -6.01
C ILE A 137 -9.93 -6.62 -5.21
N GLY A 138 -9.61 -7.86 -4.80
CA GLY A 138 -8.38 -8.18 -4.07
C GLY A 138 -7.13 -7.83 -4.88
N LEU A 139 -7.07 -8.26 -6.15
CA LEU A 139 -5.95 -7.97 -7.03
C LEU A 139 -5.81 -6.47 -7.29
N ALA A 140 -6.89 -5.77 -7.64
CA ALA A 140 -6.86 -4.32 -7.85
C ALA A 140 -6.41 -3.55 -6.59
N THR A 141 -6.82 -4.01 -5.40
CA THR A 141 -6.39 -3.42 -4.13
C THR A 141 -4.90 -3.62 -3.89
N LEU A 142 -4.36 -4.81 -4.19
CA LEU A 142 -2.92 -5.09 -4.12
C LEU A 142 -2.14 -4.22 -5.12
N LEU A 143 -2.55 -4.18 -6.38
CA LEU A 143 -1.88 -3.39 -7.42
C LEU A 143 -1.89 -1.90 -7.07
N ASN A 144 -3.01 -1.37 -6.58
CA ASN A 144 -3.07 0.00 -6.09
C ASN A 144 -2.12 0.23 -4.90
N ARG A 145 -2.04 -0.71 -3.95
CA ARG A 145 -1.09 -0.64 -2.84
C ARG A 145 0.34 -0.57 -3.37
N LEU A 146 0.74 -1.46 -4.27
CA LEU A 146 2.08 -1.48 -4.85
C LEU A 146 2.38 -0.17 -5.61
N TYR A 147 1.40 0.34 -6.36
CA TYR A 147 1.51 1.60 -7.11
C TYR A 147 1.77 2.79 -6.20
N VAL A 148 1.02 2.93 -5.10
CA VAL A 148 1.24 4.05 -4.16
C VAL A 148 2.54 3.91 -3.37
N LEU A 149 3.04 2.68 -3.18
CA LEU A 149 4.35 2.43 -2.57
C LEU A 149 5.52 2.72 -3.53
N GLY A 150 5.25 2.88 -4.83
CA GLY A 150 6.28 3.13 -5.85
C GLY A 150 6.99 1.86 -6.31
N LEU A 151 6.26 0.75 -6.39
CA LEU A 151 6.77 -0.57 -6.75
C LEU A 151 6.32 -1.03 -8.15
N GLU A 152 5.57 -0.21 -8.90
CA GLU A 152 5.06 -0.57 -10.23
C GLU A 152 6.18 -0.94 -11.22
N ASP A 153 7.32 -0.22 -11.22
CA ASP A 153 8.47 -0.48 -12.10
C ASP A 153 9.13 -1.83 -11.85
N ARG A 154 8.95 -2.36 -10.63
CA ARG A 154 9.39 -3.70 -10.30
C ARG A 154 8.41 -4.75 -10.80
N PHE A 155 7.12 -4.45 -10.83
CA PHE A 155 6.11 -5.49 -10.96
C PHE A 155 5.35 -5.49 -12.28
N TRP A 156 5.08 -4.38 -12.95
CA TRP A 156 4.31 -4.44 -14.19
C TRP A 156 4.53 -3.32 -15.21
N SER A 157 5.02 -2.14 -14.83
CA SER A 157 5.19 -1.03 -15.77
C SER A 157 6.38 -1.25 -16.72
N ASP A 158 6.55 -0.33 -17.66
CA ASP A 158 7.57 -0.34 -18.72
C ASP A 158 7.51 -1.62 -19.59
N GLY A 159 6.29 -2.12 -19.82
CA GLY A 159 6.05 -3.29 -20.67
C GLY A 159 6.41 -4.63 -20.05
N ARG A 160 6.74 -4.68 -18.74
CA ARG A 160 7.12 -5.93 -18.05
C ARG A 160 5.99 -6.95 -17.98
N ARG A 161 4.77 -6.50 -17.63
CA ARG A 161 3.56 -7.33 -17.53
C ARG A 161 2.37 -6.56 -18.10
N PRO A 162 2.26 -6.46 -19.45
CA PRO A 162 1.31 -5.58 -20.12
C PRO A 162 -0.15 -5.94 -19.83
N ARG A 163 -0.52 -7.22 -19.65
CA ARG A 163 -1.91 -7.58 -19.31
C ARG A 163 -2.26 -7.11 -17.91
N LEU A 164 -1.36 -7.26 -16.96
CA LEU A 164 -1.51 -6.81 -15.58
C LEU A 164 -1.56 -5.27 -15.49
N GLU A 165 -0.74 -4.58 -16.29
CA GLU A 165 -0.77 -3.12 -16.41
C GLU A 165 -2.12 -2.63 -16.93
N GLN A 166 -2.61 -3.21 -18.02
CA GLN A 166 -3.93 -2.91 -18.59
C GLN A 166 -5.07 -3.26 -17.62
N TYR A 167 -4.93 -4.38 -16.91
CA TYR A 167 -5.87 -4.81 -15.87
C TYR A 167 -5.98 -3.75 -14.77
N TYR A 168 -4.84 -3.26 -14.27
CA TYR A 168 -4.81 -2.22 -13.24
C TYR A 168 -5.40 -0.89 -13.75
N ALA A 169 -5.01 -0.47 -14.96
CA ALA A 169 -5.54 0.75 -15.58
C ALA A 169 -7.08 0.70 -15.70
N ARG A 170 -7.62 -0.45 -16.14
CA ARG A 170 -9.06 -0.69 -16.22
C ARG A 170 -9.74 -0.67 -14.85
N ALA A 171 -9.12 -1.25 -13.83
CA ALA A 171 -9.64 -1.20 -12.46
C ALA A 171 -9.75 0.24 -11.94
N CYS A 172 -8.73 1.08 -12.20
CA CYS A 172 -8.70 2.48 -11.80
C CYS A 172 -9.78 3.36 -12.47
N GLN A 173 -10.24 2.98 -13.65
CA GLN A 173 -11.30 3.70 -14.38
C GLN A 173 -12.70 3.43 -13.82
N ARG A 174 -12.88 2.40 -12.97
CA ARG A 174 -14.20 2.07 -12.43
C ARG A 174 -14.65 3.11 -11.41
N SER A 175 -15.90 3.54 -11.51
CA SER A 175 -16.52 4.47 -10.54
C SER A 175 -16.42 3.95 -9.10
N SER A 176 -16.67 2.66 -8.89
CA SER A 176 -16.55 2.03 -7.57
C SER A 176 -15.14 2.14 -6.97
N PHE A 177 -14.10 2.12 -7.80
CA PHE A 177 -12.72 2.29 -7.36
C PHE A 177 -12.47 3.77 -7.01
N GLN A 178 -12.86 4.69 -7.88
CA GLN A 178 -12.66 6.12 -7.68
C GLN A 178 -13.39 6.65 -6.44
N CYS A 179 -14.60 6.15 -6.14
CA CYS A 179 -15.39 6.56 -4.98
C CYS A 179 -14.75 6.20 -3.63
N VAL A 180 -13.88 5.19 -3.57
CA VAL A 180 -13.21 4.78 -2.32
C VAL A 180 -11.82 5.41 -2.17
N LEU A 181 -11.30 6.05 -3.21
CA LEU A 181 -10.05 6.79 -3.10
C LEU A 181 -10.24 8.05 -2.25
N PRO A 182 -9.30 8.36 -1.35
CA PRO A 182 -9.37 9.58 -0.56
C PRO A 182 -9.38 10.80 -1.49
N SER A 183 -10.25 11.76 -1.20
CA SER A 183 -10.30 13.02 -1.96
C SER A 183 -8.96 13.75 -1.88
N LYS A 184 -8.66 14.60 -2.87
CA LYS A 184 -7.44 15.43 -2.86
C LYS A 184 -7.31 16.23 -1.56
N VAL A 185 -8.43 16.76 -1.06
CA VAL A 185 -8.49 17.48 0.22
C VAL A 185 -8.14 16.57 1.40
N SER A 186 -8.67 15.34 1.42
CA SER A 186 -8.34 14.37 2.46
C SER A 186 -6.86 13.97 2.42
N ILE A 187 -6.30 13.76 1.22
CA ILE A 187 -4.86 13.46 1.04
C ILE A 187 -4.01 14.62 1.54
N LEU A 188 -4.31 15.86 1.12
CA LEU A 188 -3.57 17.05 1.54
C LEU A 188 -3.65 17.26 3.04
N ARG A 189 -4.83 17.08 3.65
CA ARG A 189 -4.99 17.13 5.10
C ARG A 189 -4.14 16.06 5.80
N THR A 190 -4.17 14.82 5.31
CA THR A 190 -3.35 13.73 5.86
C THR A 190 -1.86 14.04 5.76
N VAL A 191 -1.39 14.51 4.60
CA VAL A 191 0.01 14.93 4.42
C VAL A 191 0.33 16.06 5.40
N TRP A 192 -0.48 17.11 5.45
CA TRP A 192 -0.25 18.24 6.35
C TRP A 192 -0.20 17.83 7.83
N VAL A 193 -1.14 17.03 8.31
CA VAL A 193 -1.19 16.57 9.70
C VAL A 193 0.01 15.68 10.04
N ASN A 194 0.45 14.85 9.10
CA ASN A 194 1.55 13.91 9.32
C ASN A 194 2.92 14.45 8.91
N THR A 195 3.03 15.65 8.35
CA THR A 195 4.32 16.27 8.06
C THR A 195 4.92 16.90 9.34
N PRO A 196 6.16 16.55 9.72
CA PRO A 196 6.81 17.11 10.91
C PRO A 196 6.94 18.65 10.87
N PRO A 197 6.93 19.34 12.04
CA PRO A 197 6.97 20.81 12.11
C PRO A 197 8.13 21.46 11.34
N MET A 198 9.32 20.84 11.32
CA MET A 198 10.50 21.38 10.62
C MET A 198 10.26 21.56 9.12
N TYR A 199 9.58 20.59 8.48
CA TYR A 199 9.25 20.68 7.05
C TYR A 199 8.20 21.76 6.76
N LYS A 200 7.28 22.03 7.71
CA LYS A 200 6.30 23.14 7.59
C LYS A 200 6.98 24.49 7.70
N ALA A 201 7.92 24.64 8.64
CA ALA A 201 8.70 25.86 8.82
C ALA A 201 9.57 26.17 7.58
N GLY A 202 10.20 25.16 6.97
CA GLY A 202 10.96 25.33 5.73
C GLY A 202 10.11 25.85 4.56
N LEU A 203 8.88 25.36 4.41
CA LEU A 203 7.93 25.85 3.39
C LEU A 203 7.51 27.30 3.62
N ALA A 204 7.32 27.70 4.88
CA ALA A 204 7.03 29.09 5.26
C ALA A 204 8.22 30.02 5.00
N ALA A 205 9.45 29.55 5.23
CA ALA A 205 10.66 30.32 4.97
C ALA A 205 10.92 30.53 3.47
N VAL A 206 10.69 29.52 2.62
CA VAL A 206 10.85 29.66 1.16
C VAL A 206 9.82 30.63 0.58
N SER A 207 8.57 30.58 1.05
CA SER A 207 7.52 31.50 0.61
C SER A 207 7.78 32.94 1.06
N SER A 208 8.30 33.17 2.27
CA SER A 208 8.66 34.51 2.73
C SER A 208 9.88 35.10 2.00
N VAL A 209 10.85 34.29 1.60
CA VAL A 209 11.99 34.72 0.77
C VAL A 209 11.56 35.06 -0.66
N LEU A 210 10.64 34.30 -1.25
CA LEU A 210 10.08 34.60 -2.58
C LEU A 210 9.21 35.87 -2.58
N LEU A 211 8.41 36.08 -1.54
CA LEU A 211 7.66 37.33 -1.37
C LEU A 211 8.58 38.53 -1.14
N SER A 212 9.60 38.38 -0.30
CA SER A 212 10.58 39.45 -0.06
C SER A 212 11.38 39.80 -1.32
N SER A 213 11.81 38.81 -2.10
CA SER A 213 12.58 39.02 -3.34
C SER A 213 11.76 39.58 -4.50
N THR A 214 10.45 39.35 -4.52
CA THR A 214 9.54 39.99 -5.50
C THR A 214 9.15 41.40 -5.11
N LEU A 215 9.09 41.72 -3.81
CA LEU A 215 8.89 43.08 -3.30
C LEU A 215 10.15 43.96 -3.44
N LEU A 216 11.35 43.39 -3.32
CA LEU A 216 12.63 44.10 -3.51
C LEU A 216 12.97 44.40 -4.99
N LYS A 217 12.20 43.87 -5.94
CA LYS A 217 12.35 44.10 -7.40
C LYS A 217 11.33 45.11 -7.97
N ARG A 218 10.61 45.84 -7.13
CA ARG A 218 9.78 46.99 -7.49
C ARG A 218 10.40 48.27 -6.96
#